data_AF-A0A3C1Z5X8-F1
#
_entry.id   AF-A0A3C1Z5X8-F1
#
_cell.length_a   1.000
_cell.length_b   1.000
_cell.length_c   1.000
_cell.angle_alpha   90.00
_cell.angle_beta   90.00
_cell.angle_gamma   90.00
#
_symmetry.space_group_name_H-M   'P 1'
#
loop_
_entity.id
_entity.type
_entity.pdbx_description
1 polymer ?
#
loop_
_entity_poly.entity_id
_entity_poly.type
_entity_poly.pdbx_seq_one_letter_code
_entity_poly.pdbx_strand_id
1 'polypeptide(L)'
;PPEIYPVIGDVTDADRLRSTMEAYQPQIVFHAAAHKHVPLMEYNPCEAVKNNVIGTRTVAALSEEFGVERFIMISTDKAVRPSSVMGATKR
;
A
#
# COMPACT_ATOMS: atom_id res chain seq x y z
N PRO A 1 -20.18 18.59 -2.51
CA PRO A 1 -19.58 17.26 -2.23
C PRO A 1 -18.12 17.27 -2.71
N PRO A 2 -17.22 16.44 -2.15
CA PRO A 2 -15.87 16.34 -2.68
C PRO A 2 -15.92 15.80 -4.12
N GLU A 3 -15.04 16.32 -4.97
CA GLU A 3 -14.83 15.79 -6.31
C GLU A 3 -14.01 14.50 -6.22
N ILE A 4 -14.44 13.46 -6.93
CA ILE A 4 -13.83 12.11 -6.85
C ILE A 4 -13.44 11.66 -8.25
N TYR A 5 -12.16 11.31 -8.40
CA TYR A 5 -11.59 10.77 -9.64
C TYR A 5 -11.19 9.30 -9.43
N PRO A 6 -11.95 8.33 -9.96
CA PRO A 6 -11.61 6.92 -9.81
C PRO A 6 -10.48 6.52 -10.76
N VAL A 7 -9.47 5.82 -10.23
CA VAL A 7 -8.35 5.27 -11.00
C VAL A 7 -8.24 3.77 -10.73
N ILE A 8 -8.29 2.96 -11.79
CA ILE A 8 -8.04 1.52 -11.71
C ILE A 8 -6.53 1.28 -11.83
N GLY A 9 -5.98 0.46 -10.93
CA GLY A 9 -4.58 0.07 -10.89
C GLY A 9 -4.25 -0.78 -9.66
N ASP A 10 -3.02 -1.30 -9.62
CA ASP A 10 -2.45 -2.03 -8.49
C ASP A 10 -1.26 -1.23 -7.93
N VAL A 11 -1.11 -1.19 -6.61
CA VAL A 11 0.03 -0.51 -5.95
C VAL A 11 1.38 -1.19 -6.24
N THR A 12 1.36 -2.41 -6.77
CA THR A 12 2.55 -3.14 -7.25
C THR A 12 2.94 -2.77 -8.68
N ASP A 13 2.09 -2.06 -9.41
CA ASP A 13 2.39 -1.48 -10.74
C ASP A 13 2.94 -0.06 -10.58
N ALA A 14 4.26 0.03 -10.55
CA ALA A 14 4.96 1.30 -10.32
C ALA A 14 4.73 2.33 -11.43
N ASP A 15 4.64 1.90 -12.69
CA ASP A 15 4.46 2.81 -13.83
C ASP A 15 3.05 3.40 -13.81
N ARG A 16 2.04 2.58 -13.51
CA ARG A 16 0.67 3.04 -13.34
C ARG A 16 0.54 4.01 -12.17
N LEU A 17 1.14 3.69 -11.02
CA LEU A 17 1.09 4.56 -9.85
C LEU A 17 1.81 5.88 -10.10
N ARG A 18 2.99 5.83 -10.75
CA ARG A 18 3.75 7.02 -11.16
C ARG A 18 2.93 7.94 -12.06
N SER A 19 2.32 7.41 -13.12
CA SER A 19 1.47 8.20 -14.02
C SER A 19 0.29 8.86 -13.30
N THR A 20 -0.24 8.20 -12.26
CA THR A 20 -1.33 8.72 -11.43
C THR A 20 -0.84 9.85 -10.51
N MET A 21 0.29 9.66 -9.82
CA MET A 21 0.86 10.68 -8.95
C MET A 21 1.31 11.91 -9.75
N GLU A 22 1.85 11.71 -10.96
CA GLU A 22 2.22 12.79 -11.86
C GLU A 22 1.01 13.63 -12.27
N ALA A 23 -0.10 12.99 -12.64
CA ALA A 23 -1.31 13.66 -13.09
C ALA A 23 -2.05 14.44 -11.98
N TYR A 24 -2.01 13.96 -10.74
CA TYR A 24 -2.81 14.51 -9.64
C TYR A 24 -2.02 15.23 -8.54
N GLN A 25 -0.70 15.04 -8.45
CA GLN A 25 0.20 15.69 -7.47
C GLN A 25 -0.37 15.72 -6.04
N PRO A 26 -0.68 14.55 -5.42
CA PRO A 26 -1.37 14.52 -4.15
C PRO A 26 -0.50 15.09 -3.01
N GLN A 27 -1.07 15.96 -2.17
CA GLN A 27 -0.38 16.46 -0.97
C GLN A 27 -0.37 15.44 0.18
N ILE A 28 -1.37 14.53 0.20
CA ILE A 28 -1.54 13.53 1.26
C ILE A 28 -1.88 12.19 0.61
N VAL A 29 -1.22 11.12 1.06
CA VAL A 29 -1.52 9.75 0.64
C VAL A 29 -2.01 8.94 1.85
N PHE A 30 -3.21 8.38 1.73
CA PHE A 30 -3.74 7.39 2.67
C PHE A 30 -3.59 5.99 2.07
N HIS A 31 -2.58 5.24 2.53
CA HIS A 31 -2.30 3.90 2.02
C HIS A 31 -3.05 2.83 2.83
N ALA A 32 -4.15 2.36 2.24
CA ALA A 32 -5.01 1.32 2.79
C ALA A 32 -4.98 -0.01 2.00
N ALA A 33 -4.14 -0.12 0.96
CA ALA A 33 -4.03 -1.34 0.17
C ALA A 33 -3.14 -2.39 0.87
N ALA A 34 -3.72 -3.56 1.12
CA ALA A 34 -3.05 -4.74 1.64
C ALA A 34 -3.96 -5.98 1.54
N HIS A 35 -3.38 -7.17 1.42
CA HIS A 35 -4.05 -8.41 1.75
C HIS A 35 -4.17 -8.58 3.27
N LYS A 36 -5.38 -8.89 3.75
CA LYS A 36 -5.72 -8.96 5.18
C LYS A 36 -6.20 -10.33 5.69
N HIS A 37 -6.53 -11.26 4.80
CA HIS A 37 -7.13 -12.53 5.19
C HIS A 37 -6.06 -13.50 5.67
N VAL A 38 -5.90 -13.66 7.00
CA VAL A 38 -4.82 -14.45 7.61
C VAL A 38 -4.69 -15.84 7.00
N PRO A 39 -5.73 -16.71 6.96
CA PRO A 39 -5.58 -18.04 6.38
C PRO A 39 -5.11 -18.02 4.92
N LEU A 40 -5.57 -17.03 4.13
CA LEU A 40 -5.21 -16.97 2.72
C LEU A 40 -3.73 -16.61 2.54
N MET A 41 -3.19 -15.76 3.41
CA MET A 41 -1.79 -15.33 3.35
C MET A 41 -0.82 -16.36 3.95
N GLU A 42 -1.29 -17.25 4.83
CA GLU A 42 -0.51 -18.42 5.22
C GLU A 42 -0.32 -19.38 4.03
N TYR A 43 -1.35 -19.58 3.20
CA TYR A 43 -1.24 -20.40 2.00
C TYR A 43 -0.52 -19.69 0.85
N ASN A 44 -0.53 -18.35 0.83
CA ASN A 44 0.03 -17.53 -0.26
C ASN A 44 1.02 -16.47 0.29
N PRO A 45 2.12 -16.88 0.95
CA PRO A 45 3.02 -15.95 1.63
C PRO A 45 3.75 -15.01 0.66
N CYS A 46 4.08 -15.49 -0.53
CA CYS A 46 4.72 -14.67 -1.56
C CYS A 46 3.83 -13.50 -2.00
N GLU A 47 2.52 -13.74 -2.16
CA GLU A 47 1.57 -12.68 -2.50
C GLU A 47 1.36 -11.70 -1.34
N ALA A 48 1.40 -12.19 -0.09
CA ALA A 48 1.41 -11.32 1.09
C ALA A 48 2.61 -10.37 1.06
N VAL A 49 3.82 -10.87 0.81
CA VAL A 49 5.03 -10.05 0.72
C VAL A 49 4.96 -9.08 -0.47
N LYS A 50 4.57 -9.57 -1.64
CA LYS A 50 4.46 -8.77 -2.87
C LYS A 50 3.50 -7.59 -2.67
N ASN A 51 2.29 -7.83 -2.18
CA ASN A 51 1.30 -6.77 -2.04
C ASN A 51 1.57 -5.88 -0.82
N ASN A 52 1.79 -6.48 0.36
CA ASN A 52 1.85 -5.71 1.61
C ASN A 52 3.21 -5.03 1.82
N VAL A 53 4.32 -5.66 1.41
CA VAL A 53 5.67 -5.11 1.64
C VAL A 53 6.16 -4.37 0.39
N ILE A 54 6.21 -5.05 -0.76
CA ILE A 54 6.74 -4.44 -1.98
C ILE A 54 5.79 -3.34 -2.48
N GLY A 55 4.48 -3.60 -2.53
CA GLY A 55 3.48 -2.58 -2.88
C GLY A 55 3.55 -1.35 -1.98
N THR A 56 3.62 -1.53 -0.66
CA THR A 56 3.80 -0.41 0.28
C THR A 56 5.08 0.36 0.03
N ARG A 57 6.20 -0.34 -0.23
CA ARG A 57 7.47 0.30 -0.57
C ARG A 57 7.36 1.15 -1.84
N THR A 58 6.67 0.65 -2.87
CA THR A 58 6.45 1.38 -4.13
C THR A 58 5.68 2.68 -3.87
N VAL A 59 4.57 2.64 -3.14
CA VAL A 59 3.77 3.84 -2.84
C VAL A 59 4.58 4.83 -2.00
N ALA A 60 5.31 4.35 -0.98
CA ALA A 60 6.12 5.21 -0.13
C ALA A 60 7.26 5.88 -0.91
N ALA A 61 7.96 5.14 -1.77
CA ALA A 61 9.05 5.67 -2.60
C ALA A 61 8.54 6.72 -3.60
N LEU A 62 7.42 6.46 -4.27
CA LEU A 62 6.82 7.45 -5.17
C LEU A 62 6.26 8.66 -4.40
N SER A 63 5.76 8.46 -3.18
CA SER A 63 5.32 9.58 -2.34
C SER A 63 6.47 10.50 -1.97
N GLU A 64 7.64 9.95 -1.66
CA GLU A 64 8.86 10.72 -1.45
C GLU A 64 9.31 11.43 -2.74
N GLU A 65 9.33 10.72 -3.87
CA GLU A 65 9.76 11.26 -5.16
C GLU A 65 8.90 12.45 -5.63
N PHE A 66 7.58 12.37 -5.46
CA PHE A 66 6.64 13.43 -5.84
C PHE A 66 6.39 14.46 -4.73
N GLY A 67 7.14 14.41 -3.63
CA GLY A 67 7.06 15.43 -2.57
C GLY A 67 5.73 15.47 -1.82
N VAL A 68 5.08 14.31 -1.62
CA VAL A 68 3.86 14.20 -0.82
C VAL A 68 4.15 14.68 0.61
N GLU A 69 3.39 15.65 1.11
CA GLU A 69 3.61 16.26 2.44
C GLU A 69 3.37 15.27 3.58
N ARG A 70 2.39 14.37 3.42
CA ARG A 70 2.04 13.37 4.44
C ARG A 70 1.67 12.01 3.83
N PHE A 71 2.40 10.98 4.24
CA PHE A 71 2.08 9.59 3.95
C PHE A 71 1.54 8.89 5.21
N ILE A 72 0.28 8.43 5.15
CA ILE A 72 -0.39 7.74 6.26
C ILE A 72 -0.62 6.29 5.85
N MET A 73 0.11 5.37 6.47
CA MET A 73 -0.08 3.93 6.30
C MET A 73 -1.06 3.37 7.33
N ILE A 74 -2.07 2.64 6.87
CA ILE A 74 -2.96 1.89 7.75
C ILE A 74 -2.28 0.56 8.14
N SER A 75 -2.09 0.35 9.45
CA SER A 75 -1.59 -0.91 10.03
C SER A 75 -2.70 -1.65 10.80
N THR A 76 -2.36 -2.64 11.61
CA THR A 76 -3.28 -3.55 12.31
C THR A 76 -2.69 -4.00 13.64
N ASP A 77 -3.57 -4.29 14.61
CA ASP A 77 -3.25 -5.01 15.85
C ASP A 77 -2.44 -6.30 15.62
N LYS A 78 -2.63 -6.99 14.48
CA LYS A 78 -1.92 -8.23 14.12
C LYS A 78 -0.45 -8.03 13.79
N ALA A 79 0.00 -6.78 13.60
CA ALA A 79 1.41 -6.44 13.46
C ALA A 79 2.12 -6.42 14.82
N VAL A 80 1.39 -6.35 15.93
CA VAL A 80 1.95 -6.38 17.29
C VAL A 80 2.29 -7.83 17.64
N ARG A 81 3.59 -8.15 17.73
CA ARG A 81 4.11 -9.52 17.98
C ARG A 81 3.42 -10.56 17.06
N PRO A 82 3.66 -10.46 15.75
CA PRO A 82 2.89 -11.20 14.76
C PRO A 82 3.09 -12.71 14.89
N SER A 83 1.99 -13.45 14.82
CA SER A 83 1.94 -14.93 14.78
C SER A 83 1.47 -15.46 13.43
N SER A 84 1.41 -14.60 12.41
CA SER A 84 1.00 -14.93 11.03
C SER A 84 1.86 -14.17 10.03
N VAL A 85 2.00 -14.72 8.82
CA VAL A 85 2.64 -14.05 7.67
C VAL A 85 1.96 -12.72 7.40
N MET A 86 0.62 -12.69 7.38
CA MET A 86 -0.14 -11.45 7.16
C MET A 86 0.26 -10.37 8.18
N GLY A 87 0.22 -10.70 9.48
CA GLY A 87 0.60 -9.77 10.53
C GLY A 87 2.07 -9.33 10.42
N ALA A 88 2.97 -10.25 10.09
CA ALA A 88 4.39 -9.97 9.92
C ALA A 88 4.66 -9.00 8.78
N THR A 89 3.93 -9.10 7.66
CA THR A 89 4.07 -8.17 6.53
C THR A 89 3.55 -6.75 6.77
N LYS A 90 2.82 -6.52 7.87
CA LYS A 90 2.27 -5.20 8.24
C LYS A 90 3.00 -4.54 9.42
N ARG A 91 4.03 -5.20 9.94
CA ARG A 91 4.91 -4.71 11.01
C ARG A 91 6.05 -3.89 10.43
#